data_AF-A0A830G8K2-F1
#
_entry.id   AF-A0A830G8K2-F1
#
_cell.length_a   1.000
_cell.length_b   1.000
_cell.length_c   1.000
_cell.angle_alpha   90.00
_cell.angle_beta   90.00
_cell.angle_gamma   90.00
#
_symmetry.space_group_name_H-M   'P 1'
#
loop_
_entity.id
_entity.type
_entity.pdbx_description
1 polymer ?
#
loop_
_entity_poly.entity_id
_entity_poly.type
_entity_poly.pdbx_seq_one_letter_code
_entity_poly.pdbx_strand_id
1 'polypeptide(L)'
;MSDNPVSGIDIPEIDYESIAGSLPSQDTIDSAIDAIQKAQKRLERAKKEAEKHIDIGPPWDYEPSDYSPSNEAYYHAFKWAHEGQLSLQETGDSDLGTIAERIEYGSEMFAEDSSDDDIQDFNSGILALISALDGLIIWLCEHDPNITTNRTNANGEDIYHSGHKKDALEDWYDQYSIFGVENDQGSAFKDKWGDFWQHRHRIMHGEPDAYYDDNVGVATLFFVGLTAHVVKKRYEALNP
;
A
#
# COMPACT_ATOMS: atom_id res chain seq x y z
N MET A 1 41.35 3.31 66.22
CA MET A 1 40.01 3.78 65.78
C MET A 1 40.22 5.18 65.24
N SER A 2 40.00 5.54 63.99
CA SER A 2 39.72 4.84 62.73
C SER A 2 39.87 5.95 61.69
N ASP A 3 40.85 5.82 60.80
CA ASP A 3 40.94 6.63 59.60
C ASP A 3 39.77 6.26 58.68
N ASN A 4 39.14 7.26 58.05
CA ASN A 4 38.54 7.12 56.72
C ASN A 4 38.18 8.51 56.16
N PRO A 5 38.96 9.05 55.22
CA PRO A 5 38.45 9.99 54.24
C PRO A 5 37.66 9.18 53.19
N VAL A 6 36.42 9.58 52.91
CA VAL A 6 35.66 9.07 51.78
C VAL A 6 36.36 9.57 50.51
N SER A 7 37.22 8.71 49.96
CA SER A 7 37.87 8.89 48.67
C SER A 7 36.82 8.94 47.58
N GLY A 8 37.11 9.72 46.54
CA GLY A 8 36.26 9.92 45.38
C GLY A 8 35.74 8.60 44.82
N ILE A 9 34.47 8.63 44.44
CA ILE A 9 33.94 7.67 43.49
C ILE A 9 34.66 7.99 42.18
N ASP A 10 35.70 7.23 41.87
CA ASP A 10 36.24 7.15 40.52
C ASP A 10 35.10 6.62 39.64
N ILE A 11 34.42 7.54 38.96
CA ILE A 11 33.61 7.20 37.81
C ILE A 11 34.61 6.70 36.77
N PRO A 12 34.53 5.44 36.33
CA PRO A 12 35.42 4.97 35.27
C PRO A 12 35.26 5.93 34.09
N GLU A 13 36.35 6.54 33.65
CA GLU A 13 36.42 7.11 32.30
C GLU A 13 36.17 5.92 31.37
N ILE A 14 34.91 5.76 30.98
CA ILE A 14 34.54 4.92 29.85
C ILE A 14 35.33 5.51 28.69
N ASP A 15 36.24 4.71 28.17
CA ASP A 15 37.04 5.04 27.01
C ASP A 15 36.09 5.35 25.85
N TYR A 16 35.81 6.64 25.64
CA TYR A 16 34.93 7.10 24.57
C TYR A 16 35.51 6.73 23.19
N GLU A 17 36.81 6.40 23.10
CA GLU A 17 37.43 5.88 21.87
C GLU A 17 36.99 4.44 21.58
N SER A 18 36.66 3.64 22.61
CA SER A 18 36.16 2.26 22.46
C SER A 18 34.73 2.18 21.93
N ILE A 19 33.91 3.23 22.13
CA ILE A 19 32.54 3.32 21.58
C ILE A 19 32.56 4.01 20.20
N ALA A 20 33.63 4.74 19.87
CA ALA A 20 33.86 5.34 18.56
C ALA A 20 34.29 4.34 17.47
N GLY A 21 34.26 3.03 17.77
CA GLY A 21 34.37 1.96 16.79
C GLY A 21 33.19 1.97 15.80
N SER A 22 33.39 2.71 14.71
CA SER A 22 32.54 2.86 13.52
C SER A 22 31.33 3.77 13.61
N LEU A 23 31.53 5.04 14.00
CA LEU A 23 30.59 6.07 13.52
C LEU A 23 30.69 6.14 11.98
N PRO A 24 29.55 6.20 11.27
CA PRO A 24 29.55 6.33 9.81
C PRO A 24 30.32 7.58 9.37
N SER A 25 31.02 7.51 8.24
CA SER A 25 31.73 8.68 7.72
C SER A 25 30.77 9.80 7.37
N GLN A 26 31.25 11.05 7.35
CA GLN A 26 30.43 12.19 6.91
C GLN A 26 29.87 11.96 5.50
N ASP A 27 30.65 11.37 4.60
CA ASP A 27 30.19 11.01 3.25
C ASP A 27 29.04 9.99 3.27
N THR A 28 29.05 9.05 4.23
CA THR A 28 27.96 8.08 4.43
C THR A 28 26.69 8.78 4.93
N ILE A 29 26.85 9.71 5.87
CA ILE A 29 25.75 10.50 6.42
C ILE A 29 25.14 11.39 5.33
N ASP A 30 25.96 12.10 4.56
CA ASP A 30 25.51 13.00 3.49
C ASP A 30 24.80 12.21 2.37
N SER A 31 25.32 11.03 2.02
CA SER A 31 24.67 10.13 1.06
C SER A 31 23.31 9.63 1.56
N ALA A 32 23.19 9.31 2.85
CA ALA A 32 21.92 8.91 3.45
C ALA A 32 20.91 10.07 3.45
N ILE A 33 21.35 11.30 3.76
CA ILE A 33 20.49 12.49 3.71
C ILE A 33 19.97 12.74 2.29
N ASP A 34 20.83 12.69 1.28
CA ASP A 34 20.41 12.86 -0.13
C ASP A 34 19.44 11.76 -0.56
N ALA A 35 19.68 10.51 -0.17
CA ALA A 35 18.76 9.40 -0.43
C ALA A 35 17.40 9.62 0.22
N ILE A 36 17.36 10.05 1.49
CA ILE A 36 16.12 10.37 2.21
C ILE A 36 15.36 11.51 1.50
N GLN A 37 16.05 12.59 1.12
CA GLN A 37 15.41 13.70 0.43
C GLN A 37 14.85 13.31 -0.95
N LYS A 38 15.57 12.47 -1.70
CA LYS A 38 15.09 11.91 -2.97
C LYS A 38 13.88 11.01 -2.76
N ALA A 39 13.89 10.17 -1.73
CA ALA A 39 12.77 9.29 -1.39
C ALA A 39 11.52 10.11 -1.00
N GLN A 40 11.68 11.15 -0.17
CA GLN A 40 10.60 12.06 0.19
C GLN A 40 10.01 12.76 -1.03
N LYS A 41 10.85 13.33 -1.89
CA LYS A 41 10.38 13.96 -3.13
C LYS A 41 9.65 12.99 -4.06
N ARG A 42 10.09 11.73 -4.13
CA ARG A 42 9.41 10.68 -4.89
C ARG A 42 8.04 10.37 -4.29
N LEU A 43 7.96 10.21 -2.97
CA LEU A 43 6.71 9.91 -2.27
C LEU A 43 5.68 11.02 -2.49
N GLU A 44 6.10 12.29 -2.39
CA GLU A 44 5.24 13.44 -2.66
C GLU A 44 4.71 13.49 -4.10
N ARG A 45 5.52 13.09 -5.08
CA ARG A 45 5.06 12.98 -6.48
C ARG A 45 4.08 11.83 -6.66
N ALA A 46 4.40 10.67 -6.11
CA ALA A 46 3.53 9.51 -6.15
C ALA A 46 2.17 9.81 -5.50
N LYS A 47 2.15 10.55 -4.39
CA LYS A 47 0.93 11.04 -3.75
C LYS A 47 0.09 11.91 -4.67
N LYS A 48 0.70 12.89 -5.34
CA LYS A 48 -0.01 13.77 -6.28
C LYS A 48 -0.62 13.00 -7.45
N GLU A 49 0.12 12.04 -8.01
CA GLU A 49 -0.40 11.20 -9.09
C GLU A 49 -1.53 10.29 -8.59
N ALA A 50 -1.38 9.68 -7.40
CA ALA A 50 -2.43 8.87 -6.79
C ALA A 50 -3.70 9.70 -6.54
N GLU A 51 -3.58 10.90 -5.95
CA GLU A 51 -4.74 11.79 -5.73
C GLU A 51 -5.45 12.21 -7.01
N LYS A 52 -4.71 12.33 -8.12
CA LYS A 52 -5.26 12.68 -9.44
C LYS A 52 -5.97 11.50 -10.10
N HIS A 53 -5.40 10.30 -9.98
CA HIS A 53 -5.88 9.11 -10.70
C HIS A 53 -6.85 8.24 -9.90
N ILE A 54 -7.00 8.50 -8.60
CA ILE A 54 -8.02 7.87 -7.77
C ILE A 54 -9.33 8.68 -7.79
N ASP A 55 -9.25 10.00 -7.98
CA ASP A 55 -10.39 10.91 -8.13
C ASP A 55 -10.99 10.78 -9.55
N ILE A 56 -11.52 9.61 -9.85
CA ILE A 56 -12.16 9.27 -11.14
C ILE A 56 -13.66 9.38 -10.97
N GLY A 57 -14.37 9.88 -11.99
CA GLY A 57 -15.83 9.92 -11.94
C GLY A 57 -16.46 8.53 -11.80
N PRO A 58 -17.71 8.45 -11.32
CA PRO A 58 -18.37 7.17 -11.12
C PRO A 58 -18.58 6.44 -12.46
N PRO A 59 -18.65 5.10 -12.47
CA PRO A 59 -18.71 4.34 -13.73
C PRO A 59 -19.85 4.75 -14.67
N TRP A 60 -21.02 5.13 -14.15
CA TRP A 60 -22.18 5.49 -14.97
C TRP A 60 -22.06 6.86 -15.66
N ASP A 61 -21.07 7.68 -15.28
CA ASP A 61 -20.75 8.96 -15.91
C ASP A 61 -19.26 9.01 -16.34
N TYR A 62 -18.61 7.85 -16.47
CA TYR A 62 -17.19 7.75 -16.78
C TYR A 62 -16.95 7.64 -18.29
N GLU A 63 -16.14 8.56 -18.82
CA GLU A 63 -15.67 8.54 -20.20
C GLU A 63 -14.16 8.30 -20.22
N PRO A 64 -13.68 7.12 -20.69
CA PRO A 64 -12.25 6.78 -20.68
C PRO A 64 -11.37 7.83 -21.37
N SER A 65 -11.90 8.50 -22.39
CA SER A 65 -11.17 9.54 -23.14
C SER A 65 -10.80 10.77 -22.31
N ASP A 66 -11.51 11.01 -21.20
CA ASP A 66 -11.26 12.15 -20.32
C ASP A 66 -10.09 11.87 -19.35
N TYR A 67 -9.65 10.62 -19.27
CA TYR A 67 -8.60 10.17 -18.36
C TYR A 67 -7.46 9.52 -19.15
N SER A 68 -6.34 10.22 -19.25
CA SER A 68 -5.12 9.68 -19.86
C SER A 68 -3.98 9.74 -18.83
N PRO A 69 -3.56 8.57 -18.30
CA PRO A 69 -2.43 8.51 -17.37
C PRO A 69 -1.13 8.98 -18.01
N SER A 70 -0.34 9.72 -17.25
CA SER A 70 0.98 10.16 -17.69
C SER A 70 2.01 9.04 -17.48
N ASN A 71 3.15 9.10 -18.18
CA ASN A 71 4.27 8.19 -17.91
C ASN A 71 4.77 8.31 -16.45
N GLU A 72 4.61 9.48 -15.82
CA GLU A 72 4.95 9.67 -14.40
C GLU A 72 3.95 8.92 -13.50
N ALA A 73 2.66 8.93 -13.84
CA ALA A 73 1.63 8.15 -13.15
C ALA A 73 1.93 6.64 -13.24
N TYR A 74 2.19 6.14 -14.44
CA TYR A 74 2.61 4.74 -14.66
C TYR A 74 3.83 4.37 -13.83
N TYR A 75 4.91 5.16 -13.93
CA TYR A 75 6.14 4.91 -13.18
C TYR A 75 5.88 4.80 -11.69
N HIS A 76 5.12 5.74 -11.12
CA HIS A 76 4.85 5.77 -9.69
C HIS A 76 3.89 4.65 -9.26
N ALA A 77 2.87 4.34 -10.05
CA ALA A 77 1.90 3.30 -9.74
C ALA A 77 2.56 1.91 -9.73
N PHE A 78 3.30 1.55 -10.78
CA PHE A 78 4.05 0.29 -10.85
C PHE A 78 5.09 0.18 -9.74
N LYS A 79 5.86 1.25 -9.52
CA LYS A 79 6.86 1.26 -8.46
C LYS A 79 6.22 1.06 -7.08
N TRP A 80 5.06 1.66 -6.85
CA TRP A 80 4.35 1.48 -5.58
C TRP A 80 3.84 0.05 -5.42
N ALA A 81 3.13 -0.47 -6.43
CA ALA A 81 2.63 -1.84 -6.40
C ALA A 81 3.75 -2.85 -6.15
N HIS A 82 4.91 -2.66 -6.80
CA HIS A 82 6.10 -3.48 -6.58
C HIS A 82 6.68 -3.34 -5.17
N GLU A 83 6.86 -2.11 -4.66
CA GLU A 83 7.30 -1.89 -3.27
C GLU A 83 6.35 -2.54 -2.25
N GLY A 84 5.03 -2.47 -2.52
CA GLY A 84 4.00 -3.15 -1.73
C GLY A 84 4.13 -4.67 -1.80
N GLN A 85 4.24 -5.23 -3.00
CA GLN A 85 4.45 -6.66 -3.25
C GLN A 85 5.68 -7.21 -2.51
N LEU A 86 6.83 -6.54 -2.59
CA LEU A 86 8.03 -6.93 -1.85
C LEU A 86 7.80 -6.88 -0.33
N SER A 87 7.14 -5.83 0.16
CA SER A 87 6.88 -5.68 1.60
C SER A 87 6.01 -6.80 2.19
N LEU A 88 5.07 -7.33 1.38
CA LEU A 88 4.24 -8.48 1.72
C LEU A 88 5.06 -9.77 1.75
N GLN A 89 5.95 -10.00 0.77
CA GLN A 89 6.84 -11.17 0.77
C GLN A 89 7.75 -11.19 2.00
N GLU A 90 8.24 -10.04 2.44
CA GLU A 90 9.06 -9.89 3.65
C GLU A 90 8.34 -10.28 4.94
N THR A 91 7.01 -10.39 4.96
CA THR A 91 6.27 -10.84 6.14
C THR A 91 6.52 -12.32 6.46
N GLY A 92 6.82 -13.14 5.45
CA GLY A 92 6.90 -14.60 5.55
C GLY A 92 5.56 -15.31 5.74
N ASP A 93 4.44 -14.56 5.72
CA ASP A 93 3.08 -15.11 5.79
C ASP A 93 2.69 -15.73 4.45
N SER A 94 2.09 -16.94 4.47
CA SER A 94 1.77 -17.68 3.25
C SER A 94 0.67 -17.04 2.42
N ASP A 95 -0.32 -16.44 3.08
CA ASP A 95 -1.48 -15.86 2.42
C ASP A 95 -1.09 -14.52 1.80
N LEU A 96 -0.35 -13.70 2.55
CA LEU A 96 0.25 -12.47 2.03
C LEU A 96 1.27 -12.74 0.92
N GLY A 97 2.04 -13.83 1.01
CA GLY A 97 2.94 -14.28 -0.06
C GLY A 97 2.19 -14.62 -1.35
N THR A 98 1.08 -15.35 -1.25
CA THR A 98 0.22 -15.69 -2.40
C THR A 98 -0.41 -14.44 -3.03
N ILE A 99 -0.84 -13.48 -2.21
CA ILE A 99 -1.33 -12.19 -2.70
C ILE A 99 -0.22 -11.41 -3.41
N ALA A 100 1.00 -11.42 -2.87
CA ALA A 100 2.15 -10.75 -3.47
C ALA A 100 2.49 -11.30 -4.87
N GLU A 101 2.46 -12.62 -5.06
CA GLU A 101 2.62 -13.25 -6.39
C GLU A 101 1.53 -12.80 -7.38
N ARG A 102 0.29 -12.60 -6.90
CA ARG A 102 -0.81 -12.10 -7.74
C ARG A 102 -0.63 -10.63 -8.12
N ILE A 103 -0.04 -9.81 -7.26
CA ILE A 103 0.30 -8.41 -7.58
C ILE A 103 1.38 -8.37 -8.66
N GLU A 104 2.41 -9.20 -8.54
CA GLU A 104 3.48 -9.32 -9.54
C GLU A 104 2.90 -9.74 -10.90
N TYR A 105 2.17 -10.86 -10.95
CA TYR A 105 1.51 -11.33 -12.17
C TYR A 105 0.57 -10.27 -12.77
N GLY A 106 -0.29 -9.66 -11.96
CA GLY A 106 -1.21 -8.63 -12.45
C GLY A 106 -0.51 -7.39 -13.00
N SER A 107 0.64 -7.03 -12.41
CA SER A 107 1.47 -5.91 -12.90
C SER A 107 2.16 -6.24 -14.22
N GLU A 108 2.70 -7.45 -14.36
CA GLU A 108 3.33 -7.90 -15.61
C GLU A 108 2.31 -7.92 -16.75
N MET A 109 1.16 -8.54 -16.55
CA MET A 109 0.09 -8.63 -17.55
C MET A 109 -0.49 -7.25 -17.92
N PHE A 110 -0.55 -6.32 -16.97
CA PHE A 110 -0.99 -4.95 -17.26
C PHE A 110 0.07 -4.12 -18.00
N ALA A 111 1.36 -4.48 -17.89
CA ALA A 111 2.45 -3.79 -18.57
C ALA A 111 2.69 -4.27 -20.01
N GLU A 112 2.25 -5.48 -20.35
CA GLU A 112 2.37 -6.04 -21.70
C GLU A 112 1.34 -5.40 -22.65
N ASP A 113 1.83 -4.77 -23.72
CA ASP A 113 1.14 -3.74 -24.49
C ASP A 113 0.24 -4.29 -25.61
N SER A 114 -1.08 -4.32 -25.38
CA SER A 114 -2.21 -3.99 -26.27
C SER A 114 -2.17 -4.24 -27.81
N SER A 115 -1.55 -5.30 -28.33
CA SER A 115 -1.99 -5.89 -29.62
C SER A 115 -3.37 -6.57 -29.49
N ASP A 116 -4.03 -6.91 -30.60
CA ASP A 116 -5.40 -7.49 -30.58
C ASP A 116 -5.49 -8.82 -29.78
N ASP A 117 -4.38 -9.56 -29.61
CA ASP A 117 -4.28 -10.72 -28.70
C ASP A 117 -4.01 -10.29 -27.24
N ASP A 118 -3.54 -9.06 -26.99
CA ASP A 118 -3.10 -8.53 -25.69
C ASP A 118 -4.22 -7.78 -24.94
N ILE A 119 -5.37 -7.50 -25.56
CA ILE A 119 -6.56 -6.97 -24.83
C ILE A 119 -7.01 -7.97 -23.76
N GLN A 120 -6.89 -9.27 -24.05
CA GLN A 120 -7.21 -10.33 -23.09
C GLN A 120 -6.23 -10.31 -21.91
N ASP A 121 -4.95 -10.08 -22.19
CA ASP A 121 -3.87 -10.06 -21.20
C ASP A 121 -3.95 -8.80 -20.32
N PHE A 122 -4.21 -7.64 -20.92
CA PHE A 122 -4.48 -6.38 -20.22
C PHE A 122 -5.67 -6.49 -19.25
N ASN A 123 -6.81 -7.00 -19.71
CA ASN A 123 -7.98 -7.21 -18.87
C ASN A 123 -7.70 -8.22 -17.75
N SER A 124 -6.91 -9.26 -18.04
CA SER A 124 -6.47 -10.24 -17.05
C SER A 124 -5.56 -9.62 -15.99
N GLY A 125 -4.71 -8.67 -16.37
CA GLY A 125 -3.88 -7.89 -15.46
C GLY A 125 -4.71 -7.06 -14.47
N ILE A 126 -5.67 -6.27 -14.97
CA ILE A 126 -6.58 -5.49 -14.12
C ILE A 126 -7.38 -6.40 -13.18
N LEU A 127 -7.90 -7.53 -13.67
CA LEU A 127 -8.63 -8.50 -12.85
C LEU A 127 -7.75 -9.12 -11.76
N ALA A 128 -6.50 -9.48 -12.09
CA ALA A 128 -5.55 -10.02 -11.11
C ALA A 128 -5.22 -8.98 -10.03
N LEU A 129 -5.01 -7.72 -10.40
CA LEU A 129 -4.75 -6.62 -9.47
C LEU A 129 -5.96 -6.32 -8.56
N ILE A 130 -7.17 -6.27 -9.12
CA ILE A 130 -8.41 -6.11 -8.33
C ILE A 130 -8.60 -7.29 -7.37
N SER A 131 -8.32 -8.50 -7.84
CA SER A 131 -8.39 -9.72 -7.01
C SER A 131 -7.34 -9.71 -5.88
N ALA A 132 -6.13 -9.20 -6.14
CA ALA A 132 -5.12 -9.02 -5.11
C ALA A 132 -5.54 -7.95 -4.09
N LEU A 133 -6.07 -6.82 -4.55
CA LEU A 133 -6.63 -5.77 -3.70
C LEU A 133 -7.74 -6.32 -2.80
N ASP A 134 -8.64 -7.16 -3.32
CA ASP A 134 -9.64 -7.86 -2.52
C ASP A 134 -9.04 -8.76 -1.45
N GLY A 135 -8.01 -9.52 -1.80
CA GLY A 135 -7.29 -10.37 -0.85
C GLY A 135 -6.72 -9.56 0.31
N LEU A 136 -6.07 -8.43 0.00
CA LEU A 136 -5.53 -7.53 1.02
C LEU A 136 -6.62 -6.97 1.94
N ILE A 137 -7.76 -6.54 1.38
CA ILE A 137 -8.87 -5.98 2.15
C ILE A 137 -9.55 -7.06 3.01
N ILE A 138 -9.70 -8.28 2.49
CA ILE A 138 -10.22 -9.42 3.25
C ILE A 138 -9.28 -9.73 4.42
N TRP A 139 -7.97 -9.76 4.17
CA TRP A 139 -6.98 -9.95 5.24
C TRP A 139 -7.11 -8.87 6.32
N LEU A 140 -7.32 -7.60 5.94
CA LEU A 140 -7.60 -6.53 6.92
C LEU A 140 -8.88 -6.79 7.72
N CYS A 141 -9.96 -7.25 7.07
CA CYS A 141 -11.21 -7.58 7.76
C CYS A 141 -11.04 -8.69 8.80
N GLU A 142 -10.32 -9.75 8.45
CA GLU A 142 -10.04 -10.89 9.34
C GLU A 142 -9.23 -10.49 10.58
N HIS A 143 -8.43 -9.44 10.44
CA HIS A 143 -7.58 -8.91 11.48
C HIS A 143 -8.13 -7.63 12.12
N ASP A 144 -9.39 -7.29 11.83
CA ASP A 144 -10.09 -6.16 12.42
C ASP A 144 -10.95 -6.62 13.62
N PRO A 145 -10.67 -6.16 14.86
CA PRO A 145 -11.43 -6.58 16.02
C PRO A 145 -12.87 -6.04 16.05
N ASN A 146 -13.18 -5.02 15.25
CA ASN A 146 -14.50 -4.38 15.20
C ASN A 146 -15.40 -4.99 14.13
N ILE A 147 -14.83 -5.72 13.17
CA ILE A 147 -15.58 -6.37 12.10
C ILE A 147 -15.84 -7.81 12.50
N THR A 148 -17.13 -8.17 12.52
CA THR A 148 -17.56 -9.55 12.74
C THR A 148 -18.59 -9.90 11.67
N THR A 149 -18.58 -11.17 11.24
CA THR A 149 -19.61 -11.69 10.35
C THR A 149 -20.33 -12.85 11.01
N ASN A 150 -21.59 -13.05 10.62
CA ASN A 150 -22.40 -14.20 11.00
C ASN A 150 -22.63 -15.16 9.81
N ARG A 151 -21.88 -14.96 8.72
CA ARG A 151 -22.00 -15.72 7.48
C ARG A 151 -20.65 -16.28 7.10
N THR A 152 -20.65 -17.57 6.81
CA THR A 152 -19.49 -18.26 6.24
C THR A 152 -19.81 -18.81 4.86
N ASN A 153 -18.79 -18.99 4.04
CA ASN A 153 -18.90 -19.73 2.79
C ASN A 153 -18.98 -21.25 3.05
N ALA A 154 -19.00 -22.04 1.97
CA ALA A 154 -19.10 -23.50 2.06
C ALA A 154 -17.89 -24.17 2.77
N ASN A 155 -16.75 -23.48 2.84
CA ASN A 155 -15.54 -23.93 3.52
C ASN A 155 -15.47 -23.49 4.98
N GLY A 156 -16.47 -22.74 5.46
CA GLY A 156 -16.48 -22.20 6.82
C GLY A 156 -15.68 -20.90 6.99
N GLU A 157 -15.24 -20.27 5.89
CA GLU A 157 -14.52 -18.99 5.93
C GLU A 157 -15.52 -17.83 5.98
N ASP A 158 -15.17 -16.80 6.74
CA ASP A 158 -15.99 -15.62 6.95
C ASP A 158 -16.28 -14.85 5.65
N ILE A 159 -17.54 -14.47 5.44
CA ILE A 159 -17.96 -13.66 4.29
C ILE A 159 -18.03 -12.19 4.69
N TYR A 160 -17.20 -11.39 4.05
CA TYR A 160 -17.18 -9.92 4.19
C TYR A 160 -17.90 -9.24 3.03
N HIS A 161 -18.97 -8.49 3.35
CA HIS A 161 -19.70 -7.70 2.38
C HIS A 161 -19.01 -6.35 2.12
N SER A 162 -19.45 -5.61 1.09
CA SER A 162 -18.81 -4.35 0.69
C SER A 162 -18.70 -3.31 1.80
N GLY A 163 -19.64 -3.27 2.75
CA GLY A 163 -19.58 -2.39 3.92
C GLY A 163 -18.37 -2.73 4.80
N HIS A 164 -18.27 -3.97 5.25
CA HIS A 164 -17.13 -4.45 6.05
C HIS A 164 -15.79 -4.16 5.38
N LYS A 165 -15.68 -4.44 4.08
CA LYS A 165 -14.46 -4.22 3.30
C LYS A 165 -14.06 -2.74 3.27
N LYS A 166 -15.04 -1.85 3.12
CA LYS A 166 -14.82 -0.41 3.12
C LYS A 166 -14.41 0.08 4.52
N ASP A 167 -15.15 -0.33 5.55
CA ASP A 167 -14.90 0.05 6.95
C ASP A 167 -13.48 -0.39 7.39
N ALA A 168 -13.08 -1.63 7.11
CA ALA A 168 -11.74 -2.14 7.45
C ALA A 168 -10.64 -1.29 6.82
N LEU A 169 -10.76 -1.03 5.51
CA LEU A 169 -9.74 -0.28 4.79
C LEU A 169 -9.63 1.15 5.32
N GLU A 170 -10.76 1.79 5.62
CA GLU A 170 -10.80 3.16 6.16
C GLU A 170 -10.22 3.24 7.57
N ASP A 171 -10.56 2.31 8.45
CA ASP A 171 -10.08 2.26 9.84
C ASP A 171 -8.56 2.07 9.90
N TRP A 172 -8.04 1.08 9.17
CA TRP A 172 -6.60 0.81 9.17
C TRP A 172 -5.80 1.86 8.40
N TYR A 173 -6.40 2.49 7.37
CA TYR A 173 -5.78 3.62 6.70
C TYR A 173 -5.63 4.82 7.65
N ASP A 174 -6.65 5.16 8.43
CA ASP A 174 -6.55 6.27 9.40
C ASP A 174 -5.45 6.02 10.44
N GLN A 175 -5.25 4.76 10.82
CA GLN A 175 -4.23 4.38 11.81
C GLN A 175 -2.80 4.39 11.25
N TYR A 176 -2.59 3.99 9.99
CA TYR A 176 -1.26 3.78 9.41
C TYR A 176 -0.92 4.72 8.26
N SER A 177 -1.76 5.74 8.02
CA SER A 177 -1.72 6.69 6.90
C SER A 177 -0.33 7.02 6.37
N ILE A 178 -0.06 6.54 5.16
CA ILE A 178 1.22 6.68 4.44
C ILE A 178 1.29 8.02 3.71
N PHE A 179 0.13 8.57 3.38
CA PHE A 179 -0.01 9.77 2.58
C PHE A 179 -0.14 11.02 3.41
N GLY A 180 -0.34 10.92 4.74
CA GLY A 180 -0.29 12.04 5.67
C GLY A 180 -0.79 13.33 5.04
N VAL A 181 -2.09 13.41 4.71
CA VAL A 181 -2.65 14.65 4.21
C VAL A 181 -2.64 15.62 5.39
N GLU A 182 -1.63 16.48 5.47
CA GLU A 182 -1.58 17.55 6.47
C GLU A 182 -2.91 18.30 6.44
N ASN A 183 -3.67 18.20 7.53
CA ASN A 183 -5.01 18.78 7.76
C ASN A 183 -6.23 18.07 7.15
N ASP A 184 -6.14 16.80 6.76
CA ASP A 184 -7.34 16.02 6.42
C ASP A 184 -7.37 14.73 7.24
N GLN A 185 -8.47 14.50 7.95
CA GLN A 185 -8.69 13.30 8.78
C GLN A 185 -9.02 12.08 7.91
N GLY A 186 -8.37 11.95 6.75
CA GLY A 186 -8.69 10.96 5.74
C GLY A 186 -9.99 11.21 4.97
N SER A 187 -10.79 12.22 5.32
CA SER A 187 -12.14 12.40 4.75
C SER A 187 -12.17 12.75 3.27
N ALA A 188 -11.38 13.71 2.79
CA ALA A 188 -11.35 14.07 1.37
C ALA A 188 -10.63 13.00 0.53
N PHE A 189 -9.71 12.24 1.14
CA PHE A 189 -9.08 11.11 0.50
C PHE A 189 -10.03 9.90 0.37
N LYS A 190 -10.85 9.62 1.38
CA LYS A 190 -11.91 8.58 1.36
C LYS A 190 -13.05 8.91 0.39
N ASP A 191 -13.42 10.18 0.27
CA ASP A 191 -14.45 10.62 -0.69
C ASP A 191 -14.01 10.34 -2.14
N LYS A 192 -12.73 10.60 -2.47
CA LYS A 192 -12.14 10.30 -3.78
C LYS A 192 -12.09 8.80 -4.10
N TRP A 193 -12.06 7.94 -3.08
CA TRP A 193 -12.04 6.49 -3.27
C TRP A 193 -13.41 5.91 -3.63
N GLY A 194 -14.49 6.64 -3.32
CA GLY A 194 -15.85 6.17 -3.48
C GLY A 194 -16.15 5.71 -4.91
N ASP A 195 -15.69 6.47 -5.89
CA ASP A 195 -15.96 6.19 -7.31
C ASP A 195 -15.07 5.06 -7.84
N PHE A 196 -13.77 5.02 -7.49
CA PHE A 196 -12.93 3.86 -7.78
C PHE A 196 -13.50 2.56 -7.18
N TRP A 197 -14.07 2.63 -5.97
CA TRP A 197 -14.72 1.49 -5.34
C TRP A 197 -15.91 0.97 -6.17
N GLN A 198 -16.65 1.87 -6.82
CA GLN A 198 -17.72 1.49 -7.74
C GLN A 198 -17.18 0.87 -9.02
N HIS A 199 -16.09 1.40 -9.60
CA HIS A 199 -15.41 0.77 -10.75
C HIS A 199 -14.99 -0.67 -10.42
N ARG A 200 -14.29 -0.85 -9.31
CA ARG A 200 -13.89 -2.17 -8.79
C ARG A 200 -15.09 -3.10 -8.61
N HIS A 201 -16.17 -2.60 -7.99
CA HIS A 201 -17.38 -3.38 -7.75
C HIS A 201 -18.02 -3.84 -9.06
N ARG A 202 -18.16 -2.96 -10.04
CA ARG A 202 -18.74 -3.28 -11.35
C ARG A 202 -17.92 -4.31 -12.13
N ILE A 203 -16.58 -4.17 -12.13
CA ILE A 203 -15.66 -5.15 -12.72
C ILE A 203 -15.84 -6.52 -12.08
N MET A 204 -15.85 -6.59 -10.74
CA MET A 204 -16.03 -7.84 -10.00
C MET A 204 -17.38 -8.53 -10.26
N HIS A 205 -18.41 -7.77 -10.63
CA HIS A 205 -19.76 -8.27 -10.91
C HIS A 205 -20.06 -8.46 -12.40
N GLY A 206 -19.12 -8.10 -13.28
CA GLY A 206 -19.30 -8.21 -14.73
C GLY A 206 -20.41 -7.29 -15.26
N GLU A 207 -20.56 -6.11 -14.66
CA GLU A 207 -21.56 -5.13 -15.08
C GLU A 207 -21.25 -4.62 -16.50
N PRO A 208 -22.26 -4.34 -17.34
CA PRO A 208 -22.05 -3.95 -18.74
C PRO A 208 -21.29 -2.62 -18.94
N ASP A 209 -21.24 -1.77 -17.91
CA ASP A 209 -20.53 -0.50 -17.84
C ASP A 209 -19.27 -0.60 -16.96
N ALA A 210 -18.69 -1.79 -16.83
CA ALA A 210 -17.38 -1.98 -16.24
C ALA A 210 -16.29 -1.56 -17.25
N TYR A 211 -15.39 -0.68 -16.83
CA TYR A 211 -14.31 -0.18 -17.66
C TYR A 211 -12.99 -0.88 -17.35
N TYR A 212 -12.31 -1.31 -18.41
CA TYR A 212 -10.98 -1.89 -18.38
C TYR A 212 -10.07 -1.00 -19.21
N ASP A 213 -9.61 0.10 -18.63
CA ASP A 213 -8.74 1.07 -19.28
C ASP A 213 -7.54 1.44 -18.39
N ASP A 214 -6.57 2.11 -19.01
CA ASP A 214 -5.32 2.54 -18.42
C ASP A 214 -5.48 3.26 -17.08
N ASN A 215 -6.47 4.14 -16.98
CA ASN A 215 -6.67 4.94 -15.78
C ASN A 215 -7.24 4.10 -14.64
N VAL A 216 -8.16 3.18 -14.93
CA VAL A 216 -8.62 2.18 -13.95
C VAL A 216 -7.47 1.27 -13.49
N GLY A 217 -6.61 0.83 -14.42
CA GLY A 217 -5.44 0.01 -14.09
C GLY A 217 -4.42 0.75 -13.23
N VAL A 218 -4.07 1.98 -13.59
CA VAL A 218 -3.17 2.86 -12.81
C VAL A 218 -3.74 3.16 -11.42
N ALA A 219 -5.04 3.47 -11.33
CA ALA A 219 -5.71 3.64 -10.04
C ALA A 219 -5.61 2.37 -9.20
N THR A 220 -5.88 1.21 -9.79
CA THR A 220 -5.79 -0.09 -9.11
C THR A 220 -4.39 -0.35 -8.57
N LEU A 221 -3.33 -0.10 -9.33
CA LEU A 221 -1.94 -0.22 -8.88
C LEU A 221 -1.64 0.67 -7.67
N PHE A 222 -2.11 1.92 -7.67
CA PHE A 222 -1.95 2.81 -6.51
C PHE A 222 -2.68 2.25 -5.28
N PHE A 223 -3.90 1.75 -5.43
CA PHE A 223 -4.66 1.15 -4.33
C PHE A 223 -4.02 -0.13 -3.80
N VAL A 224 -3.49 -0.98 -4.67
CA VAL A 224 -2.74 -2.18 -4.29
C VAL A 224 -1.53 -1.78 -3.46
N GLY A 225 -0.72 -0.85 -3.95
CA GLY A 225 0.48 -0.38 -3.25
C GLY A 225 0.17 0.25 -1.89
N LEU A 226 -0.88 1.06 -1.81
CA LEU A 226 -1.36 1.63 -0.54
C LEU A 226 -1.83 0.54 0.43
N THR A 227 -2.69 -0.37 -0.05
CA THR A 227 -3.32 -1.37 0.83
C THR A 227 -2.28 -2.36 1.32
N ALA A 228 -1.31 -2.73 0.47
CA ALA A 228 -0.18 -3.58 0.86
C ALA A 228 0.64 -2.95 2.00
N HIS A 229 0.85 -1.63 1.96
CA HIS A 229 1.52 -0.94 3.06
C HIS A 229 0.71 -0.99 4.36
N VAL A 230 -0.60 -0.71 4.29
CA VAL A 230 -1.49 -0.76 5.45
C VAL A 230 -1.51 -2.17 6.06
N VAL A 231 -1.62 -3.21 5.23
CA VAL A 231 -1.52 -4.62 5.62
C VAL A 231 -0.18 -4.91 6.29
N LYS A 232 0.95 -4.47 5.71
CA LYS A 232 2.28 -4.63 6.30
C LYS A 232 2.36 -4.03 7.70
N LYS A 233 1.87 -2.80 7.88
CA LYS A 233 1.87 -2.12 9.19
C LYS A 233 0.99 -2.84 10.21
N ARG A 234 -0.16 -3.35 9.77
CA ARG A 234 -1.03 -4.17 10.62
C ARG A 234 -0.37 -5.49 11.01
N TYR A 235 0.28 -6.17 10.06
CA TYR A 235 1.02 -7.40 10.30
C TYR A 235 2.14 -7.20 11.33
N GLU A 236 2.95 -6.14 11.18
CA GLU A 236 4.00 -5.77 12.15
C GLU A 236 3.42 -5.51 13.55
N ALA A 237 2.27 -4.84 13.65
CA ALA A 237 1.61 -4.57 14.93
C ALA A 237 1.06 -5.84 15.61
N LEU A 238 0.74 -6.88 14.83
CA LEU A 238 0.30 -8.19 15.34
C LEU A 238 1.49 -9.10 15.71
N ASN A 239 2.68 -8.82 15.17
CA ASN A 239 3.89 -9.65 15.32
C ASN A 239 5.10 -8.80 15.76
N PRO A 240 5.15 -8.34 17.03
CA PRO A 240 6.17 -7.44 17.54
C PRO A 240 7.53 -8.10 17.83
#